data_AF-A0A7K4AAI6-F1
#
_entry.id   AF-A0A7K4AAI6-F1
#
_cell.length_a   1.000
_cell.length_b   1.000
_cell.length_c   1.000
_cell.angle_alpha   90.00
_cell.angle_beta   90.00
_cell.angle_gamma   90.00
#
_symmetry.space_group_name_H-M   'P 1'
#
loop_
_entity.id
_entity.type
_entity.pdbx_description
1 polymer ?
#
loop_
_entity_poly.entity_id
_entity_poly.type
_entity_poly.pdbx_seq_one_letter_code
_entity_poly.pdbx_strand_id
1 'polypeptide(L)'
;MRNTGDQEEVCILEAIRTANMHRDELIESLVDNSVLIIAAATARRTLTVREISTLTMIPLATCYKIVDKMSTLGLLAETGKVRTSTRGKASIYTSSMRDFSVDLSKGSIDMNITWKNGQIMNINREVCMSVPQGEVPIGSDATLGMMSK
;
A
#
# COMPACT_ATOMS: atom_id res chain seq x y z
N MET A 1 24.28 22.74 11.56
CA MET A 1 23.19 22.12 12.35
C MET A 1 22.22 21.54 11.34
N ARG A 2 22.13 20.21 11.19
CA ARG A 2 21.08 19.61 10.34
C ARG A 2 19.74 19.90 11.02
N ASN A 3 18.81 20.49 10.28
CA ASN A 3 17.50 20.81 10.83
C ASN A 3 16.74 19.48 11.04
N THR A 4 15.90 19.39 12.06
CA THR A 4 15.16 18.14 12.36
C THR A 4 14.30 17.69 11.18
N GLY A 5 13.85 18.65 10.35
CA GLY A 5 13.14 18.40 9.09
C GLY A 5 14.00 17.72 8.03
N ASP A 6 15.27 18.11 7.88
CA ASP A 6 16.20 17.51 6.90
C ASP A 6 16.41 16.02 7.21
N GLN A 7 16.44 15.67 8.50
CA GLN A 7 16.61 14.27 8.92
C GLN A 7 15.35 13.43 8.69
N GLU A 8 14.16 13.98 8.96
CA GLU A 8 12.90 13.31 8.63
C GLU A 8 12.79 13.05 7.12
N GLU A 9 13.15 14.03 6.30
CA GLU A 9 13.13 13.89 4.84
C GLU A 9 14.06 12.76 4.35
N VAL A 10 15.29 12.68 4.88
CA VAL A 10 16.21 11.58 4.55
C VAL A 10 15.62 10.22 4.91
N CYS A 11 15.03 10.08 6.10
CA CYS A 11 14.41 8.82 6.53
C CYS A 11 13.22 8.43 5.63
N ILE A 12 12.43 9.42 5.17
CA ILE A 12 11.33 9.18 4.22
C ILE A 12 11.88 8.71 2.86
N LEU A 13 12.94 9.34 2.35
CA LEU A 13 13.56 8.94 1.08
C LEU A 13 14.13 7.52 1.16
N GLU A 14 14.76 7.16 2.29
CA GLU A 14 15.23 5.79 2.53
C GLU A 14 14.07 4.79 2.58
N ALA A 15 12.97 5.10 3.26
CA ALA A 15 11.78 4.26 3.32
C ALA A 15 11.17 4.05 1.93
N ILE A 16 11.07 5.10 1.10
CA ILE A 16 10.58 5.00 -0.29
C ILE A 16 11.52 4.13 -1.14
N ARG A 17 12.84 4.23 -0.95
CA ARG A 17 13.80 3.35 -1.62
C ARG A 17 13.58 1.89 -1.24
N THR A 18 13.36 1.60 0.04
CA THR A 18 13.03 0.26 0.54
C THR A 18 11.71 -0.26 -0.04
N ALA A 19 10.67 0.57 -0.07
CA ALA A 19 9.37 0.22 -0.65
C ALA A 19 9.49 -0.21 -2.12
N ASN A 20 10.32 0.48 -2.91
CA ASN A 20 10.58 0.11 -4.30
C ASN A 20 11.33 -1.23 -4.44
N MET A 21 12.12 -1.64 -3.45
CA MET A 21 12.80 -2.94 -3.43
C MET A 21 11.87 -4.10 -3.04
N HIS A 22 10.83 -3.82 -2.25
CA HIS A 22 9.88 -4.79 -1.71
C HIS A 22 8.48 -4.70 -2.34
N ARG A 23 8.42 -4.38 -3.64
CA ARG A 23 7.18 -4.02 -4.34
C ARG A 23 6.05 -5.05 -4.16
N ASP A 24 6.33 -6.34 -4.33
CA ASP A 24 5.30 -7.40 -4.28
C ASP A 24 4.73 -7.59 -2.87
N GLU A 25 5.61 -7.67 -1.87
CA GLU A 25 5.23 -7.81 -0.45
C GLU A 25 4.46 -6.60 0.07
N LEU A 26 4.83 -5.41 -0.43
CA LEU A 26 4.16 -4.16 -0.13
C LEU A 26 2.73 -4.12 -0.67
N ILE A 27 2.50 -4.60 -1.91
CA ILE A 27 1.16 -4.68 -2.52
C ILE A 27 0.22 -5.53 -1.66
N GLU A 28 0.68 -6.70 -1.23
CA GLU A 28 -0.10 -7.58 -0.37
C GLU A 28 -0.38 -6.96 1.00
N SER A 29 0.55 -6.16 1.51
CA SER A 29 0.38 -5.47 2.78
C SER A 29 -0.57 -4.28 2.72
N LEU A 30 -0.69 -3.59 1.58
CA LEU A 30 -1.49 -2.36 1.45
C LEU A 30 -3.00 -2.59 1.44
N VAL A 31 -3.46 -3.83 1.28
CA VAL A 31 -4.88 -4.19 1.40
C VAL A 31 -5.26 -4.62 2.82
N ASP A 32 -4.30 -4.71 3.75
CA ASP A 32 -4.57 -5.00 5.16
C ASP A 32 -5.16 -3.75 5.84
N ASN A 33 -6.35 -3.92 6.42
CA ASN A 33 -7.07 -2.84 7.10
C ASN A 33 -6.25 -2.18 8.23
N SER A 34 -5.48 -2.96 8.99
CA SER A 34 -4.67 -2.43 10.08
C SER A 34 -3.49 -1.61 9.56
N VAL A 35 -2.90 -2.02 8.43
CA VAL A 35 -1.83 -1.27 7.75
C VAL A 35 -2.36 0.08 7.26
N LEU A 36 -3.53 0.10 6.63
CA LEU A 36 -4.19 1.33 6.17
C LEU A 36 -4.49 2.29 7.32
N ILE A 37 -5.04 1.76 8.44
CA ILE A 37 -5.33 2.55 9.64
C ILE A 37 -4.05 3.17 10.22
N ILE A 38 -2.96 2.41 10.33
CA ILE A 38 -1.69 2.92 10.87
C ILE A 38 -1.04 3.93 9.91
N ALA A 39 -1.08 3.69 8.59
CA ALA A 39 -0.58 4.63 7.59
C ALA A 39 -1.33 5.96 7.67
N ALA A 40 -2.66 5.92 7.78
CA ALA A 40 -3.49 7.13 7.95
C ALA A 40 -3.18 7.86 9.27
N ALA A 41 -3.03 7.12 10.38
CA ALA A 41 -2.70 7.67 11.70
C ALA A 41 -1.36 8.44 11.72
N THR A 42 -0.40 7.97 10.92
CA THR A 42 0.98 8.50 10.84
C THR A 42 1.21 9.39 9.61
N ALA A 43 0.17 9.71 8.83
CA ALA A 43 0.30 10.47 7.58
C ALA A 43 0.81 11.91 7.81
N ARG A 44 0.32 12.57 8.87
CA ARG A 44 0.56 14.00 9.12
C ARG A 44 1.44 14.32 10.33
N ARG A 45 1.84 13.31 11.10
CA ARG A 45 2.65 13.49 12.32
C ARG A 45 3.44 12.23 12.63
N THR A 46 4.55 12.41 13.32
CA THR A 46 5.36 11.32 13.85
C THR A 46 4.74 10.77 15.13
N LEU A 47 4.70 9.44 15.29
CA LEU A 47 4.12 8.77 16.45
C LEU A 47 4.99 7.61 16.91
N THR A 48 5.07 7.40 18.22
CA THR A 48 5.56 6.16 18.80
C THR A 48 4.55 5.02 18.61
N VAL A 49 5.01 3.77 18.67
CA VAL A 49 4.12 2.59 18.61
C VAL A 49 3.01 2.62 19.68
N ARG A 50 3.32 3.18 20.87
CA ARG A 50 2.33 3.34 21.94
C ARG A 50 1.24 4.34 21.55
N GLU A 51 1.60 5.47 20.96
CA GLU A 51 0.63 6.46 20.51
C GLU A 51 -0.21 5.92 19.34
N ILE A 52 0.40 5.16 18.43
CA ILE A 52 -0.32 4.46 17.36
C ILE A 52 -1.37 3.52 17.96
N SER A 53 -0.99 2.70 18.95
CA SER A 53 -1.91 1.78 19.63
C SER A 53 -3.09 2.52 20.28
N THR A 54 -2.82 3.61 21.00
CA THR A 54 -3.86 4.42 21.63
C THR A 54 -4.79 5.07 20.60
N LEU A 55 -4.26 5.58 19.48
CA LEU A 55 -5.04 6.30 18.48
C LEU A 55 -5.90 5.36 17.61
N THR A 56 -5.36 4.20 17.27
CA THR A 56 -5.99 3.24 16.36
C THR A 56 -6.82 2.19 17.07
N MET A 57 -6.75 2.14 18.41
CA MET A 57 -7.35 1.09 19.25
C MET A 57 -6.85 -0.33 18.94
N ILE A 58 -5.77 -0.46 18.17
CA ILE A 58 -5.10 -1.74 17.92
C ILE A 58 -4.28 -2.10 19.17
N PRO A 59 -4.36 -3.36 19.69
CA PRO A 59 -3.61 -3.77 20.87
C PRO A 59 -2.10 -3.54 20.72
N LEU A 60 -1.44 -3.07 21.78
CA LEU A 60 -0.04 -2.62 21.74
C LEU A 60 0.93 -3.67 21.16
N ALA A 61 0.79 -4.94 21.58
CA ALA A 61 1.63 -6.02 21.07
C ALA A 61 1.44 -6.26 19.56
N THR A 62 0.21 -6.07 19.07
CA THR A 62 -0.12 -6.16 17.64
C THR A 62 0.44 -4.97 16.88
N CYS A 63 0.35 -3.74 17.42
CA CYS A 63 0.99 -2.57 16.82
C CYS A 63 2.50 -2.75 16.65
N TYR A 64 3.21 -3.33 17.62
CA TYR A 64 4.64 -3.60 17.46
C TYR A 64 4.92 -4.48 16.25
N LYS A 65 4.15 -5.55 16.06
CA LYS A 65 4.31 -6.46 14.91
C LYS A 65 4.01 -5.78 13.58
N ILE A 66 2.93 -5.00 13.52
CA ILE A 66 2.51 -4.35 12.28
C ILE A 66 3.44 -3.19 11.92
N VAL A 67 3.83 -2.36 12.89
CA VAL A 67 4.77 -1.26 12.66
C VAL A 67 6.13 -1.78 12.22
N ASP A 68 6.61 -2.87 12.83
CA ASP A 68 7.85 -3.53 12.41
C ASP A 68 7.76 -3.96 10.94
N LYS A 69 6.72 -4.72 10.56
CA LYS A 69 6.45 -5.11 9.16
C LYS A 69 6.34 -3.91 8.22
N MET A 70 5.61 -2.87 8.61
CA MET A 70 5.45 -1.67 7.77
C MET A 70 6.76 -0.92 7.60
N SER A 71 7.61 -0.88 8.63
CA SER A 71 8.93 -0.25 8.57
C SER A 71 9.89 -1.06 7.69
N THR A 72 9.87 -2.39 7.75
CA THR A 72 10.71 -3.23 6.89
C THR A 72 10.31 -3.14 5.42
N LEU A 73 9.03 -2.94 5.12
CA LEU A 73 8.51 -2.72 3.77
C LEU A 73 8.65 -1.27 3.30
N GLY A 74 9.14 -0.34 4.12
CA GLY A 74 9.28 1.07 3.76
C GLY A 74 7.97 1.87 3.71
N LEU A 75 6.87 1.34 4.25
CA LEU A 75 5.61 2.07 4.42
C LEU A 75 5.67 3.08 5.58
N LEU A 76 6.53 2.83 6.56
CA LEU A 76 6.84 3.77 7.63
C LEU A 76 8.34 4.10 7.62
N ALA A 77 8.66 5.36 7.89
CA ALA A 77 10.02 5.81 8.16
C ALA A 77 10.20 6.02 9.67
N GLU A 78 11.26 5.41 10.24
CA GLU A 78 11.71 5.74 11.61
C GLU A 78 12.49 7.05 11.57
N THR A 79 11.91 8.13 12.11
CA THR A 79 12.47 9.48 12.01
C THR A 79 13.30 9.90 13.22
N GLY A 80 13.37 9.05 14.25
CA GLY A 80 14.19 9.30 15.42
C GLY A 80 13.66 8.61 16.68
N LYS A 81 14.11 9.09 17.84
CA LYS A 81 13.72 8.56 19.15
C LYS A 81 13.37 9.67 20.12
N VAL A 82 12.28 9.49 20.86
CA VAL A 82 11.81 10.42 21.91
C VAL A 82 11.96 9.81 23.29
N ARG A 83 12.26 10.63 24.30
CA ARG A 83 12.38 10.17 25.69
C ARG A 83 10.98 10.00 26.27
N THR A 84 10.70 8.83 26.82
CA THR A 84 9.45 8.52 27.52
C THR A 84 9.66 8.56 29.03
N SER A 85 8.61 8.90 29.77
CA SER A 85 8.63 9.00 31.24
C SER A 85 8.90 7.66 31.94
N THR A 86 8.51 6.54 31.32
CA THR A 86 8.53 5.21 31.98
C THR A 86 9.56 4.21 31.44
N ARG A 87 9.97 4.26 30.16
CA ARG A 87 10.75 3.16 29.53
C ARG A 87 11.94 3.61 28.69
N GLY A 88 12.50 4.78 28.96
CA GLY A 88 13.66 5.28 28.20
C GLY A 88 13.25 5.83 26.83
N LYS A 89 14.07 5.60 25.79
CA LYS A 89 13.84 6.14 24.44
C LYS A 89 12.91 5.24 23.62
N ALA A 90 11.93 5.82 22.92
CA ALA A 90 11.04 5.13 22.00
C ALA A 90 11.21 5.68 20.58
N SER A 91 11.24 4.80 19.58
CA SER A 91 11.27 5.20 18.17
C SER A 91 9.95 5.86 17.75
N ILE A 92 10.05 6.84 16.87
CA ILE A 92 8.92 7.54 16.26
C ILE A 92 8.87 7.28 14.76
N TYR A 93 7.66 7.15 14.23
CA TYR A 93 7.39 6.73 12.87
C TYR A 93 6.44 7.71 12.18
N THR A 94 6.68 7.94 10.88
CA THR A 94 5.79 8.70 9.98
C THR A 94 5.53 7.85 8.73
N SER A 95 4.35 7.98 8.13
CA SER A 95 4.08 7.34 6.83
C SER A 95 5.02 7.89 5.77
N SER A 96 5.58 7.04 4.92
CA SER A 96 6.32 7.46 3.71
C SER A 96 5.37 7.83 2.55
N MET A 97 4.12 7.38 2.64
CA MET A 97 3.07 7.55 1.65
C MET A 97 2.25 8.82 1.91
N ARG A 98 1.93 9.54 0.84
CA ARG A 98 1.05 10.71 0.84
C ARG A 98 -0.40 10.34 0.52
N ASP A 99 -0.58 9.52 -0.51
CA ASP A 99 -1.91 9.10 -0.99
C ASP A 99 -1.87 7.65 -1.48
N PHE A 100 -3.01 6.96 -1.37
CA PHE A 100 -3.22 5.61 -1.85
C PHE A 100 -4.63 5.47 -2.41
N SER A 101 -4.72 4.94 -3.63
CA SER A 101 -5.99 4.57 -4.25
C SER A 101 -5.92 3.17 -4.80
N VAL A 102 -7.06 2.47 -4.73
CA VAL A 102 -7.27 1.16 -5.34
C VAL A 102 -8.51 1.25 -6.18
N ASP A 103 -8.39 0.89 -7.44
CA ASP A 103 -9.51 0.72 -8.36
C ASP A 103 -9.63 -0.77 -8.72
N LEU A 104 -10.88 -1.24 -8.80
CA LEU A 104 -11.24 -2.61 -9.15
C LEU A 104 -12.12 -2.53 -10.39
N SER A 105 -11.53 -2.74 -11.56
CA SER A 105 -12.25 -2.62 -12.82
C SER A 105 -11.79 -3.68 -13.81
N LYS A 106 -12.71 -4.15 -14.68
CA LYS A 106 -12.39 -5.04 -15.82
C LYS A 106 -11.59 -6.30 -15.46
N GLY A 107 -11.69 -6.80 -14.24
CA GLY A 107 -10.94 -7.97 -13.77
C GLY A 107 -9.48 -7.69 -13.40
N SER A 108 -9.07 -6.42 -13.28
CA SER A 108 -7.79 -5.97 -12.72
C SER A 108 -7.96 -5.25 -11.39
N ILE A 109 -6.88 -5.26 -10.60
CA ILE A 109 -6.69 -4.40 -9.43
C ILE A 109 -5.62 -3.38 -9.80
N ASP A 110 -6.01 -2.12 -9.82
CA ASP A 110 -5.13 -0.99 -10.11
C ASP A 110 -4.86 -0.21 -8.83
N MET A 111 -3.63 -0.30 -8.33
CA MET A 111 -3.19 0.42 -7.14
C MET A 111 -2.28 1.58 -7.53
N ASN A 112 -2.61 2.78 -7.06
CA ASN A 112 -1.77 3.97 -7.27
C ASN A 112 -1.33 4.50 -5.90
N ILE A 113 -0.02 4.55 -5.72
CA ILE A 113 0.62 5.07 -4.52
C ILE A 113 1.33 6.34 -4.88
N THR A 114 1.04 7.40 -4.14
CA THR A 114 1.77 8.66 -4.23
C THR A 114 2.63 8.82 -2.98
N TRP A 115 3.94 8.85 -3.16
CA TRP A 115 4.90 9.01 -2.08
C TRP A 115 5.02 10.45 -1.61
N LYS A 116 5.52 10.68 -0.38
CA LYS A 116 5.73 12.03 0.14
C LYS A 116 6.72 12.86 -0.67
N ASN A 117 7.71 12.22 -1.31
CA ASN A 117 8.64 12.89 -2.23
C ASN A 117 8.03 13.22 -3.61
N GLY A 118 6.74 12.90 -3.84
CA GLY A 118 6.04 13.15 -5.10
C GLY A 118 6.18 12.07 -6.17
N GLN A 119 7.03 11.05 -5.96
CA GLN A 119 7.08 9.89 -6.85
C GLN A 119 5.75 9.14 -6.81
N ILE A 120 5.40 8.52 -7.94
CA ILE A 120 4.18 7.74 -8.09
C ILE A 120 4.58 6.30 -8.43
N MET A 121 3.94 5.34 -7.77
CA MET A 121 4.02 3.92 -8.11
C MET A 121 2.63 3.42 -8.50
N ASN A 122 2.51 3.01 -9.77
CA ASN A 122 1.31 2.38 -10.30
C ASN A 122 1.54 0.89 -10.42
N ILE A 123 0.58 0.11 -9.95
CA ILE A 123 0.60 -1.34 -9.98
C ILE A 123 -0.71 -1.78 -10.60
N ASN A 124 -0.64 -2.57 -11.67
CA ASN A 124 -1.77 -3.29 -12.21
C ASN A 124 -1.58 -4.77 -11.92
N ARG A 125 -2.59 -5.41 -11.35
CA ARG A 125 -2.67 -6.85 -11.15
C ARG A 125 -3.90 -7.38 -11.86
N GLU A 126 -3.70 -8.04 -12.99
CA GLU A 126 -4.76 -8.80 -13.65
C GLU A 126 -5.14 -10.02 -12.80
N VAL A 127 -6.44 -10.20 -12.57
CA VAL A 127 -6.99 -11.31 -11.78
C VAL A 127 -7.79 -12.25 -12.67
N CYS A 128 -8.63 -11.69 -13.55
CA CYS A 128 -9.34 -12.47 -14.55
C CYS A 128 -8.59 -12.35 -15.88
N MET A 129 -8.07 -13.47 -16.40
CA MET A 129 -7.67 -13.51 -17.81
C MET A 129 -8.92 -13.32 -18.65
N SER A 130 -8.88 -12.39 -19.61
CA SER A 130 -9.91 -12.35 -20.65
C SER A 130 -9.91 -13.71 -21.34
N VAL A 131 -11.02 -14.45 -21.20
CA VAL A 131 -11.27 -15.59 -22.08
C VAL A 131 -11.23 -14.99 -23.49
N PRO A 132 -10.35 -15.45 -24.40
CA PRO A 132 -10.43 -15.02 -25.78
C PRO A 132 -11.87 -15.31 -26.21
N GLN A 133 -12.62 -14.29 -26.60
CA GLN A 133 -13.90 -14.52 -27.26
C GLN A 133 -13.56 -15.28 -28.54
N GLY A 134 -13.63 -16.61 -28.45
CA GLY A 134 -13.43 -17.50 -29.58
C GLY A 134 -14.37 -17.03 -30.68
N GLU A 135 -13.80 -16.77 -31.85
CA GLU A 135 -14.52 -16.50 -33.08
C GLU A 135 -15.74 -17.43 -33.16
N VAL A 136 -16.93 -16.84 -33.18
CA VAL A 136 -18.13 -17.58 -33.56
C VAL A 136 -17.85 -18.14 -34.96
N PRO A 137 -17.86 -19.46 -35.18
CA PRO A 137 -17.60 -19.99 -36.51
C PRO A 137 -18.65 -19.44 -37.47
N ILE A 138 -18.20 -18.61 -38.40
CA ILE A 138 -18.96 -18.21 -39.57
C ILE A 138 -19.16 -19.48 -40.39
N GLY A 139 -20.39 -19.99 -40.45
CA GLY A 139 -20.81 -20.94 -41.48
C GLY A 139 -21.41 -22.25 -40.97
N SER A 140 -22.73 -22.29 -40.88
CA SER A 140 -23.47 -23.31 -41.64
C SER A 140 -24.77 -22.67 -42.14
N ASP A 141 -24.69 -22.30 -43.40
CA ASP A 141 -25.76 -21.81 -44.25
C ASP A 141 -26.78 -22.96 -44.41
N ALA A 142 -27.80 -23.00 -43.54
CA ALA A 142 -28.94 -23.89 -43.74
C ALA A 142 -29.98 -23.16 -44.59
N THR A 143 -29.74 -23.17 -45.90
CA THR A 143 -30.75 -22.91 -46.93
C THR A 143 -31.84 -23.97 -46.83
N LEU A 144 -32.86 -23.74 -46.01
CA LEU A 144 -34.09 -24.52 -46.06
C LEU A 144 -34.88 -24.08 -47.30
N GLY A 145 -34.65 -24.82 -48.39
CA GLY A 145 -35.35 -24.63 -49.66
C GLY A 145 -36.87 -24.71 -49.50
N MET A 146 -37.55 -23.72 -50.10
CA MET A 146 -38.89 -23.92 -50.64
C MET A 146 -38.82 -25.05 -51.68
N MET A 147 -39.68 -26.08 -51.58
CA MET A 147 -40.58 -26.51 -52.68
C MET A 147 -41.32 -27.83 -52.38
N SER A 148 -42.65 -27.73 -52.47
CA SER A 148 -43.63 -28.69 -53.02
C SER A 148 -43.82 -30.08 -52.40
N LYS A 149 -45.02 -30.31 -51.84
CA LYS A 149 -46.13 -30.98 -52.55
C LYS A 149 -47.48 -30.55 -51.98
#